data_AF-K2BS87-F1
#
_entry.id   AF-K2BS87-F1
#
_cell.length_a   1.000
_cell.length_b   1.000
_cell.length_c   1.000
_cell.angle_alpha   90.00
_cell.angle_beta   90.00
_cell.angle_gamma   90.00
#
_symmetry.space_group_name_H-M   'P 1'
#
loop_
_entity.id
_entity.type
_entity.pdbx_description
1 polymer ?
#
loop_
_entity_poly.entity_id
_entity_poly.type
_entity_poly.pdbx_seq_one_letter_code
_entity_poly.pdbx_strand_id
1 'polypeptide(L)'
;MCDHLLLLHPSQSALIKNKQPGMSVGCLVERINAEALIDGVNHIVNADDPKKELNKFALALENSIPNRSSSKHLNGRDLGRMEPSASLRYQKAA
;
A
#
# COMPACT_ATOMS: atom_id res chain seq x y z
N MET A 1 -6.30 -3.24 -11.80
CA MET A 1 -6.73 -4.42 -11.05
C MET A 1 -8.21 -4.21 -10.74
N CYS A 2 -9.11 -5.07 -11.22
CA CYS A 2 -10.54 -4.94 -10.92
C CYS A 2 -10.78 -5.38 -9.48
N ASP A 3 -11.46 -4.56 -8.67
CA ASP A 3 -11.76 -4.85 -7.27
C ASP A 3 -12.50 -6.18 -7.07
N HIS A 4 -13.19 -6.66 -8.12
CA HIS A 4 -13.85 -7.97 -8.12
C HIS A 4 -12.89 -9.16 -7.95
N LEU A 5 -11.62 -9.06 -8.38
CA LEU A 5 -10.64 -10.13 -8.19
C LEU A 5 -10.34 -10.38 -6.71
N LEU A 6 -10.53 -9.37 -5.86
CA LEU A 6 -10.32 -9.48 -4.42
C LEU A 6 -11.37 -10.38 -3.75
N LEU A 7 -12.53 -10.61 -4.37
CA LEU A 7 -13.51 -11.58 -3.87
C LEU A 7 -13.02 -13.04 -3.96
N LEU A 8 -11.98 -13.30 -4.76
CA LEU A 8 -11.40 -14.63 -4.94
C LEU A 8 -10.33 -14.98 -3.90
N HIS A 9 -9.93 -14.05 -3.04
CA HIS A 9 -8.96 -14.35 -1.98
C HIS A 9 -9.54 -15.40 -1.03
N PRO A 10 -8.76 -16.44 -0.61
CA PRO A 10 -9.26 -17.51 0.23
C PRO A 10 -9.93 -17.04 1.52
N SER A 11 -9.37 -16.02 2.20
CA SER A 11 -9.96 -15.47 3.42
C SER A 11 -11.29 -14.77 3.16
N GLN A 12 -11.41 -14.03 2.05
CA GLN A 12 -12.66 -13.38 1.65
C GLN A 12 -13.72 -14.42 1.27
N SER A 13 -13.32 -15.45 0.52
CA SER A 13 -14.18 -16.58 0.16
C SER A 13 -14.70 -17.32 1.39
N ALA A 14 -13.85 -17.53 2.40
CA ALA A 14 -14.25 -18.16 3.65
C ALA A 14 -15.29 -17.32 4.42
N LEU A 15 -15.15 -15.99 4.45
CA LEU A 15 -16.14 -15.10 5.07
C LEU A 15 -17.51 -15.22 4.37
N ILE A 16 -17.51 -15.14 3.04
CA ILE A 16 -18.73 -15.25 2.23
C ILE A 16 -19.42 -16.60 2.44
N LYS A 17 -18.68 -17.72 2.39
CA LYS A 17 -19.21 -19.06 2.62
C LYS A 17 -19.85 -19.21 4.00
N ASN A 18 -19.30 -18.54 5.01
CA ASN A 18 -19.79 -18.57 6.38
C ASN A 18 -20.83 -17.48 6.70
N LYS A 19 -21.37 -16.77 5.68
CA LYS A 19 -22.33 -15.67 5.84
C LYS A 19 -21.85 -14.55 6.78
N GLN A 20 -20.53 -14.36 6.86
CA GLN A 20 -19.90 -13.28 7.61
C GLN A 20 -19.72 -12.05 6.71
N PRO A 21 -19.64 -10.84 7.30
CA PRO A 21 -19.27 -9.64 6.56
C PRO A 21 -17.93 -9.83 5.84
N GLY A 22 -17.88 -9.48 4.55
CA GLY A 22 -16.63 -9.46 3.80
C GLY A 22 -15.71 -8.32 4.27
N MET A 23 -14.40 -8.51 4.11
CA MET A 23 -13.44 -7.43 4.35
C MET A 23 -13.60 -6.33 3.29
N SER A 24 -13.29 -5.09 3.68
CA SER A 24 -13.15 -3.99 2.73
C SER A 24 -11.98 -4.28 1.77
N VAL A 25 -12.02 -3.68 0.57
CA VAL A 25 -10.94 -3.77 -0.41
C VAL A 25 -9.59 -3.36 0.19
N GLY A 26 -9.57 -2.28 0.99
CA GLY A 26 -8.34 -1.81 1.66
C GLY A 26 -7.75 -2.86 2.61
N CYS A 27 -8.57 -3.42 3.50
CA CYS A 27 -8.13 -4.46 4.44
C CYS A 27 -7.62 -5.71 3.72
N LEU A 28 -8.24 -6.07 2.59
CA LEU A 28 -7.80 -7.24 1.84
C LEU A 28 -6.48 -7.00 1.10
N VAL A 29 -6.27 -5.80 0.55
CA VAL A 29 -4.98 -5.41 -0.03
C VAL A 29 -3.88 -5.44 1.03
N GLU A 30 -4.14 -4.88 2.21
CA GLU A 30 -3.20 -4.93 3.34
C GLU A 30 -2.83 -6.36 3.74
N ARG A 31 -3.84 -7.24 3.83
CA ARG A 31 -3.63 -8.66 4.14
C ARG A 31 -2.78 -9.35 3.08
N ILE A 32 -3.09 -9.18 1.80
CA ILE A 32 -2.33 -9.78 0.69
C ILE A 32 -0.88 -9.29 0.70
N ASN A 33 -0.66 -8.00 0.94
CA ASN A 33 0.69 -7.44 1.04
C ASN A 33 1.47 -8.02 2.22
N ALA A 34 0.82 -8.22 3.37
CA ALA A 34 1.44 -8.83 4.54
C ALA A 34 1.78 -10.31 4.30
N GLU A 35 0.86 -11.08 3.68
CA GLU A 35 1.10 -12.48 3.29
C GLU A 35 2.31 -12.58 2.35
N ALA A 36 2.35 -11.76 1.29
CA ALA A 36 3.47 -11.74 0.35
C ALA A 36 4.80 -11.34 1.00
N LEU A 37 4.77 -10.41 1.97
CA LEU A 37 5.97 -10.01 2.72
C LEU A 37 6.49 -11.15 3.58
N ILE A 38 5.61 -11.84 4.32
CA ILE A 38 5.97 -12.98 5.16
C ILE A 38 6.55 -14.11 4.31
N ASP A 39 5.91 -14.44 3.20
CA ASP A 39 6.39 -15.47 2.26
C ASP A 39 7.76 -15.11 1.68
N GLY A 40 7.95 -13.83 1.32
CA GLY A 40 9.24 -13.32 0.85
C GLY A 40 10.34 -13.44 1.91
N VAL A 41 10.06 -13.04 3.16
CA VAL A 41 11.02 -13.18 4.27
C VAL A 41 11.35 -14.64 4.53
N ASN A 42 10.35 -15.53 4.53
CA ASN A 42 10.58 -16.97 4.68
C ASN A 42 11.47 -17.52 3.57
N HIS A 43 11.26 -17.12 2.31
CA HIS A 43 12.12 -17.52 1.20
C HIS A 43 13.56 -17.04 1.40
N ILE A 44 13.77 -15.80 1.82
CA ILE A 44 15.11 -15.23 2.06
C ILE A 44 15.84 -15.98 3.17
N VAL A 45 15.18 -16.22 4.31
CA VAL A 45 15.80 -16.87 5.48
C VAL A 45 16.23 -18.30 5.18
N ASN A 46 15.51 -18.99 4.29
CA ASN A 46 15.79 -20.38 3.92
C ASN A 46 16.65 -20.54 2.65
N ALA A 47 17.13 -19.45 2.07
CA ALA A 47 17.94 -19.49 0.85
C ALA A 47 19.40 -19.90 1.13
N ASP A 48 20.06 -20.51 0.15
CA ASP A 48 21.49 -20.82 0.21
C ASP A 48 22.37 -19.56 0.36
N ASP A 49 21.91 -18.44 -0.21
CA ASP A 49 22.54 -17.12 -0.05
C ASP A 49 21.46 -16.06 0.31
N PRO A 50 21.13 -15.93 1.61
CA PRO A 50 20.10 -15.00 2.08
C PRO A 50 20.38 -13.54 1.71
N LYS A 51 21.65 -13.14 1.66
CA LYS A 51 22.03 -11.75 1.36
C LYS A 51 21.72 -11.40 -0.09
N LYS A 52 22.00 -12.32 -1.02
CA LYS A 52 21.66 -12.17 -2.43
C LYS A 52 20.15 -12.14 -2.65
N GLU A 53 19.40 -13.04 -2.01
CA GLU A 53 17.94 -13.07 -2.13
C GLU A 53 17.28 -11.84 -1.50
N LEU A 54 17.80 -11.34 -0.37
CA LEU A 54 17.33 -10.09 0.23
C LEU A 54 17.49 -8.90 -0.73
N ASN A 55 18.64 -8.78 -1.41
CA ASN A 55 18.86 -7.71 -2.38
C ASN A 55 17.88 -7.79 -3.56
N LYS A 56 17.58 -8.99 -4.04
CA LYS A 56 16.57 -9.19 -5.10
C LYS A 56 15.17 -8.81 -4.62
N PHE A 57 14.81 -9.22 -3.41
CA PHE A 57 13.51 -8.92 -2.82
C PHE A 57 13.32 -7.43 -2.59
N ALA A 58 14.34 -6.73 -2.08
CA ALA A 58 14.32 -5.27 -1.92
C ALA A 58 14.09 -4.57 -3.26
N LEU A 59 14.82 -4.96 -4.31
CA LEU A 59 14.64 -4.42 -5.65
C LEU A 59 13.24 -4.71 -6.20
N ALA A 60 12.69 -5.90 -5.97
CA ALA A 60 11.33 -6.25 -6.38
C ALA A 60 10.28 -5.39 -5.66
N LEU A 61 10.45 -5.15 -4.35
CA LEU A 61 9.57 -4.28 -3.58
C LEU A 61 9.61 -2.84 -4.10
N GLU A 62 10.78 -2.26 -4.28
CA GLU A 62 10.94 -0.90 -4.83
C GLU A 62 10.23 -0.76 -6.20
N ASN A 63 10.38 -1.74 -7.08
CA ASN A 63 9.75 -1.72 -8.40
C ASN A 63 8.22 -1.95 -8.36
N SER A 64 7.71 -2.60 -7.31
CA SER A 64 6.28 -2.90 -7.17
C SER A 64 5.44 -1.72 -6.67
N ILE A 65 6.08 -0.70 -6.07
CA ILE A 65 5.40 0.48 -5.55
C ILE A 65 5.42 1.55 -6.65
N PRO A 66 4.29 1.81 -7.34
CA PRO A 66 4.27 2.83 -8.38
C PRO A 66 4.39 4.23 -7.76
N ASN A 67 5.17 5.10 -8.40
CA ASN A 67 5.09 6.54 -8.15
C ASN A 67 3.72 7.04 -8.63
N ARG A 68 2.75 7.11 -7.71
CA ARG A 68 1.39 7.53 -8.04
C ARG A 68 1.35 9.04 -8.26
N SER A 69 1.35 9.46 -9.53
CA SER A 69 0.98 10.82 -9.90
C SER A 69 -0.51 11.02 -9.63
N SER A 70 -0.83 11.49 -8.44
CA SER A 70 -2.19 11.73 -7.99
C SER A 70 -2.43 13.20 -7.81
N SER A 71 -3.40 13.74 -8.55
CA SER A 71 -3.87 15.11 -8.37
C SER A 71 -4.48 15.34 -6.99
N LYS A 72 -5.01 14.28 -6.34
CA LYS A 72 -5.50 14.34 -4.95
C LYS A 72 -4.37 14.58 -3.95
N HIS A 73 -3.15 14.17 -4.30
CA HIS A 73 -1.94 14.46 -3.51
C HIS A 73 -1.20 15.68 -4.06
N LEU A 74 -1.90 16.54 -4.82
CA LEU A 74 -1.38 17.80 -5.36
C LEU A 74 -0.16 17.63 -6.29
N ASN A 75 0.11 16.40 -6.75
CA ASN A 75 1.22 16.15 -7.65
C ASN A 75 0.99 16.89 -8.99
N GLY A 76 1.96 17.69 -9.40
CA GLY A 76 1.94 18.46 -10.65
C GLY A 76 0.92 19.61 -10.67
N ARG A 77 0.34 20.02 -9.53
CA ARG A 77 -0.57 21.16 -9.48
C ARG A 77 0.17 22.45 -9.14
N ASP A 78 -0.20 23.53 -9.82
CA ASP A 78 0.08 24.88 -9.36
C ASP A 78 -0.72 25.14 -8.09
N LEU A 79 -0.02 25.36 -6.98
CA LEU A 79 -0.62 25.64 -5.68
C LEU A 79 -1.01 27.11 -5.53
N GLY A 80 -0.66 27.96 -6.49
CA GLY A 80 -0.92 29.39 -6.44
C GLY A 80 -0.19 30.06 -5.29
N ARG A 81 -0.83 31.05 -4.65
CA ARG A 81 -0.23 31.84 -3.56
C ARG A 81 -0.24 31.05 -2.26
N MET A 82 0.94 30.61 -1.83
CA MET A 82 1.16 29.89 -0.56
C MET A 82 1.51 30.81 0.63
N GLU A 83 1.64 32.12 0.39
CA GLU A 83 1.92 33.08 1.46
C GLU A 83 0.73 33.27 2.40
N PRO A 84 0.96 33.50 3.71
CA PRO A 84 -0.10 33.81 4.65
C PRO A 84 -0.96 34.98 4.17
N SER A 85 -2.27 34.77 4.13
CA SER A 85 -3.23 35.83 3.85
C SER A 85 -3.52 36.62 5.12
N ALA A 86 -4.06 37.84 4.98
CA ALA A 86 -4.41 38.68 6.12
C ALA A 86 -5.46 38.04 7.06
N SER A 87 -6.22 37.03 6.59
CA SER A 87 -7.17 36.26 7.42
C SER A 87 -6.52 35.09 8.17
N LEU A 88 -5.28 34.70 7.84
CA LEU A 88 -4.55 33.59 8.47
C LEU A 88 -3.53 34.05 9.54
N ARG A 89 -3.72 35.26 10.11
CA ARG A 89 -2.79 35.90 11.08
C ARG A 89 -2.48 35.07 12.34
N TYR A 90 -3.33 34.10 12.69
CA TYR A 90 -3.19 33.30 13.91
C TYR A 90 -2.31 32.05 13.78
N GLN A 91 -1.86 31.67 12.58
CA GLN A 91 -1.05 30.43 12.42
C GLN A 91 0.38 30.50 13.01
N LYS A 92 0.89 31.69 13.35
CA LYS A 92 2.23 31.85 13.96
C LYS A 92 2.26 31.66 15.49
N ALA A 93 1.15 31.31 16.12
CA ALA A 93 1.02 31.25 17.57
C ALA A 93 1.02 29.81 18.16
N ALA A 94 1.39 28.80 17.36
CA ALA A 94 1.51 27.40 17.80
C ALA A 94 2.93 26.86 17.58
#